data_AF-A0A0N1BY35-F1
#
_entry.id   AF-A0A0N1BY35-F1
#
_cell.length_a   1.000
_cell.length_b   1.000
_cell.length_c   1.000
_cell.angle_alpha   90.00
_cell.angle_beta   90.00
_cell.angle_gamma   90.00
#
_symmetry.space_group_name_H-M   'P 1'
#
loop_
_entity.id
_entity.type
_entity.pdbx_description
1 polymer ?
#
loop_
_entity_poly.entity_id
_entity_poly.type
_entity_poly.pdbx_seq_one_letter_code
_entity_poly.pdbx_strand_id
1 'polypeptide(L)'
;MAPFASSWRVTTDFHWRQGGTDNTAARPDGRADAMARIADRERLDPAIAALRTAIVSDIPLAPAWGQPANRPHLPRLTGPADFHALPAGRPLYVYGSGRGGRIVLGELSKHAHLRATALLDSHSTGTALGLPLLRPADLPADHLRDGIFIIASEHLSAMTRTLRAAGAVHIHDATPHIRLYTALPG
;
A
#
# COMPACT_ATOMS: atom_id res chain seq x y z
N MET A 1 -9.36 36.73 31.16
CA MET A 1 -8.80 36.81 29.80
C MET A 1 -7.55 35.93 29.78
N ALA A 2 -7.69 34.68 29.33
CA ALA A 2 -6.61 33.69 29.31
C ALA A 2 -6.16 33.48 27.85
N PRO A 3 -4.86 33.41 27.55
CA PRO A 3 -4.38 33.22 26.19
C PRO A 3 -4.59 31.77 25.73
N PHE A 4 -5.09 31.65 24.50
CA PHE A 4 -5.30 30.41 23.79
C PHE A 4 -3.98 29.66 23.58
N ALA A 5 -3.93 28.41 24.03
CA ALA A 5 -2.90 27.47 23.62
C ALA A 5 -3.05 27.18 22.12
N SER A 6 -2.00 27.49 21.36
CA SER A 6 -1.83 27.10 19.97
C SER A 6 -1.79 25.58 19.87
N SER A 7 -2.95 24.98 19.60
CA SER A 7 -3.05 23.58 19.24
C SER A 7 -2.42 23.39 17.86
N TRP A 8 -1.47 22.46 17.82
CA TRP A 8 -0.85 21.95 16.61
C TRP A 8 -1.93 21.29 15.75
N ARG A 9 -2.63 22.10 14.95
CA ARG A 9 -3.32 21.61 13.77
C ARG A 9 -2.23 21.22 12.78
N VAL A 10 -1.95 19.92 12.72
CA VAL A 10 -1.25 19.31 11.59
C VAL A 10 -2.13 19.56 10.37
N THR A 11 -1.83 20.62 9.64
CA THR A 11 -2.38 20.85 8.31
C THR A 11 -1.86 19.71 7.43
N THR A 12 -2.79 18.88 6.94
CA THR A 12 -2.54 17.81 5.98
C THR A 12 -2.26 18.36 4.57
N ASP A 13 -1.57 19.50 4.47
CA ASP A 13 -1.12 20.09 3.22
C ASP A 13 0.31 19.63 2.95
N PHE A 14 0.43 18.40 2.44
CA PHE A 14 1.70 17.88 1.97
C PHE A 14 2.02 18.50 0.60
N HIS A 15 2.60 19.69 0.61
CA HIS A 15 3.11 20.33 -0.60
C HIS A 15 4.37 19.61 -1.09
N TRP A 16 4.25 18.96 -2.24
CA TRP A 16 5.36 18.40 -2.99
C TRP A 16 6.36 19.52 -3.36
N ARG A 17 7.51 19.58 -2.71
CA ARG A 17 8.66 20.34 -3.26
C ARG A 17 9.32 19.48 -4.33
N GLN A 18 9.00 19.77 -5.59
CA GLN A 18 9.83 19.43 -6.75
C GLN A 18 11.21 20.07 -6.52
N GLY A 19 12.16 19.33 -5.95
CA GLY A 19 13.51 19.83 -5.70
C GLY A 19 14.45 18.66 -5.44
N GLY A 20 15.13 18.19 -6.48
CA GLY A 20 15.99 17.00 -6.47
C GLY A 20 17.31 17.15 -5.73
N THR A 21 17.40 17.96 -4.68
CA THR A 21 18.69 18.30 -4.05
C THR A 21 19.01 17.58 -2.74
N ASP A 22 18.18 16.61 -2.27
CA ASP A 22 18.60 15.78 -1.12
C ASP A 22 18.05 14.34 -1.08
N ASN A 23 17.68 13.78 -2.23
CA ASN A 23 17.23 12.39 -2.30
C ASN A 23 18.40 11.43 -2.51
N THR A 24 19.13 11.14 -1.43
CA THR A 24 20.07 10.00 -1.37
C THR A 24 19.41 8.64 -1.69
N ALA A 25 18.07 8.58 -1.73
CA ALA A 25 17.27 7.43 -2.18
C ALA A 25 17.42 7.10 -3.69
N ALA A 26 18.10 7.93 -4.48
CA ALA A 26 18.33 7.71 -5.90
C ALA A 26 19.65 6.96 -6.22
N ARG A 27 20.45 6.58 -5.21
CA ARG A 27 21.72 5.87 -5.44
C ARG A 27 21.49 4.37 -5.68
N PRO A 28 22.11 3.77 -6.72
CA PRO A 28 21.91 2.35 -7.09
C PRO A 28 22.35 1.35 -6.01
N ASP A 29 23.26 1.75 -5.10
CA ASP A 29 23.78 0.89 -4.02
C ASP A 29 23.02 1.04 -2.68
N GLY A 30 21.99 1.89 -2.63
CA GLY A 30 21.33 2.31 -1.38
C GLY A 30 20.25 1.37 -0.84
N ARG A 31 20.17 0.13 -1.31
CA ARG A 31 19.06 -0.79 -0.99
C ARG A 31 19.03 -1.17 0.49
N ALA A 32 20.19 -1.49 1.06
CA ALA A 32 20.33 -1.81 2.49
C ALA A 32 20.11 -0.56 3.37
N ASP A 33 20.66 0.58 2.97
CA ASP A 33 20.53 1.84 3.71
C ASP A 33 19.09 2.37 3.72
N ALA A 34 18.36 2.24 2.60
CA ALA A 34 16.95 2.58 2.53
C ALA A 34 16.12 1.69 3.47
N MET A 35 16.42 0.38 3.51
CA MET A 35 15.78 -0.55 4.45
C MET A 35 16.11 -0.21 5.90
N ALA A 36 17.35 0.14 6.22
CA ALA A 36 17.74 0.55 7.56
C ALA A 36 16.99 1.82 8.02
N ARG A 37 16.82 2.81 7.13
CA ARG A 37 16.06 4.04 7.43
C ARG A 37 14.57 3.80 7.60
N ILE A 38 13.98 2.93 6.77
CA ILE A 38 12.56 2.55 6.89
C ILE A 38 12.34 1.77 8.18
N ALA A 39 13.22 0.81 8.50
CA ALA A 39 13.16 0.04 9.72
C ALA A 39 13.31 0.92 10.96
N ASP A 40 14.24 1.89 10.95
CA ASP A 40 14.44 2.80 12.07
C ASP A 40 13.23 3.73 12.25
N ARG A 41 12.65 4.24 11.16
CA ARG A 41 11.41 5.03 11.22
C ARG A 41 10.23 4.24 11.77
N GLU A 42 10.03 2.99 11.35
CA GLU A 42 8.95 2.14 11.88
C GLU A 42 9.18 1.75 13.34
N ARG A 43 10.44 1.53 13.75
CA ARG A 43 10.80 1.27 15.15
C ARG A 43 10.49 2.47 16.04
N LEU A 44 10.70 3.68 15.53
CA LEU A 44 10.44 4.93 16.23
C LEU A 44 8.96 5.33 16.22
N ASP A 45 8.10 4.64 15.44
CA ASP A 45 6.66 4.83 15.49
C ASP A 45 6.06 3.95 16.62
N PRO A 46 5.69 4.54 17.77
CA PRO A 46 5.25 3.79 18.94
C PRO A 46 3.96 3.01 18.68
N ALA A 47 3.12 3.47 17.74
CA ALA A 47 1.87 2.81 17.36
C ALA A 47 2.14 1.54 16.53
N ILE A 48 3.08 1.60 15.58
CA ILE A 48 3.49 0.43 14.78
C ILE A 48 4.23 -0.60 15.65
N ALA A 49 5.12 -0.14 16.54
CA ALA A 49 5.88 -1.00 17.44
C ALA A 49 4.97 -1.78 18.43
N ALA A 50 3.98 -1.10 19.02
CA ALA A 50 3.01 -1.72 19.91
C ALA A 50 2.16 -2.79 19.20
N LEU A 51 1.72 -2.49 17.97
CA LEU A 51 0.88 -3.42 17.20
C LEU A 51 1.65 -4.68 16.75
N ARG A 52 2.93 -4.54 16.35
CA ARG A 52 3.79 -5.70 16.04
C ARG A 52 3.98 -6.61 17.25
N THR A 53 4.19 -6.02 18.43
CA THR A 53 4.37 -6.78 19.67
C THR A 53 3.07 -7.50 20.07
N ALA A 54 1.92 -6.88 19.83
CA ALA A 54 0.61 -7.49 20.06
C ALA A 54 0.29 -8.63 19.07
N ILE A 55 0.81 -8.59 17.84
CA ILE A 55 0.63 -9.65 16.83
C ILE A 55 1.45 -10.92 17.17
N VAL A 56 2.53 -10.81 17.96
CA VAL A 56 3.37 -11.95 18.40
C VAL A 56 2.73 -12.74 19.56
N SER A 57 1.76 -12.15 20.27
CA SER A 57 1.02 -12.82 21.34
C SER A 57 -0.32 -13.33 20.81
N ASP A 58 -0.71 -14.56 21.19
CA ASP A 58 -1.95 -15.26 20.83
C ASP A 58 -3.22 -14.45 21.20
N ILE A 59 -3.55 -13.46 20.38
CA ILE A 59 -4.85 -12.78 20.42
C ILE A 59 -5.77 -13.57 19.50
N PRO A 60 -6.88 -14.14 20.00
CA PRO A 60 -7.91 -14.69 19.13
C PRO A 60 -8.38 -13.56 18.23
N LEU A 61 -8.22 -13.73 16.91
CA LEU A 61 -8.67 -12.77 15.90
C LEU A 61 -10.17 -12.51 16.08
N ALA A 62 -10.53 -11.42 16.76
CA ALA A 62 -11.88 -10.88 16.73
C ALA A 62 -12.27 -10.63 15.25
N PRO A 63 -13.54 -10.82 14.85
CA PRO A 63 -13.91 -10.76 13.44
C PRO A 63 -13.82 -9.31 12.93
N ALA A 64 -12.72 -8.99 12.26
CA ALA A 64 -12.44 -7.68 11.68
C ALA A 64 -12.83 -7.65 10.19
N TRP A 65 -13.54 -6.59 9.77
CA TRP A 65 -13.78 -6.13 8.39
C TRP A 65 -13.77 -7.21 7.29
N GLY A 66 -14.98 -7.58 6.85
CA GLY A 66 -15.24 -8.23 5.55
C GLY A 66 -14.94 -9.72 5.42
N GLN A 67 -15.18 -10.56 6.43
CA GLN A 67 -15.00 -12.01 6.25
C GLN A 67 -16.16 -12.67 5.50
N PRO A 68 -15.82 -13.48 4.48
CA PRO A 68 -16.23 -14.88 4.46
C PRO A 68 -15.02 -15.81 4.52
N ALA A 69 -15.24 -17.03 5.02
CA ALA A 69 -14.28 -18.12 5.22
C ALA A 69 -13.56 -18.63 3.94
N ASN A 70 -13.71 -17.94 2.80
CA ASN A 70 -13.20 -18.35 1.49
C ASN A 70 -12.27 -17.27 0.92
N ARG A 71 -11.16 -17.03 1.64
CA ARG A 71 -10.09 -16.13 1.18
C ARG A 71 -9.24 -16.84 0.13
N PRO A 72 -8.97 -16.22 -1.03
CA PRO A 72 -8.06 -16.80 -2.01
C PRO A 72 -6.65 -16.91 -1.42
N HIS A 73 -5.95 -18.01 -1.74
CA HIS A 73 -4.54 -18.19 -1.38
C HIS A 73 -3.67 -17.31 -2.28
N LEU A 74 -3.31 -16.13 -1.77
CA LEU A 74 -2.47 -15.14 -2.44
C LEU A 74 -1.24 -14.82 -1.59
N PRO A 75 -0.08 -14.50 -2.21
CA PRO A 75 1.03 -13.85 -1.52
C PRO A 75 0.56 -12.60 -0.79
N ARG A 76 0.93 -12.48 0.48
CA ARG A 76 0.49 -11.38 1.36
C ARG A 76 1.57 -10.34 1.49
N LEU A 77 1.17 -9.07 1.48
CA LEU A 77 2.01 -7.95 1.86
C LEU A 77 1.62 -7.53 3.28
N THR A 78 2.48 -7.85 4.23
CA THR A 78 2.25 -7.64 5.67
C THR A 78 3.01 -6.44 6.20
N GLY A 79 4.22 -6.20 5.71
CA GLY A 79 5.06 -5.07 6.12
C GLY A 79 6.01 -4.61 5.01
N PRO A 80 6.84 -3.58 5.27
CA PRO A 80 7.68 -2.98 4.23
C PRO A 80 8.62 -3.94 3.53
N ALA A 81 9.12 -4.97 4.22
CA ALA A 81 10.00 -5.97 3.62
C ALA A 81 9.32 -6.70 2.46
N ASP A 82 8.02 -6.99 2.56
CA ASP A 82 7.26 -7.67 1.51
C ASP A 82 7.08 -6.76 0.30
N PHE A 83 6.79 -5.47 0.52
CA PHE A 83 6.74 -4.48 -0.55
C PHE A 83 8.12 -4.34 -1.21
N HIS A 84 9.18 -4.23 -0.41
CA HIS A 84 10.53 -4.11 -0.89
C HIS A 84 10.97 -5.28 -1.78
N ALA A 85 10.52 -6.50 -1.46
CA ALA A 85 10.82 -7.71 -2.20
C ALA A 85 10.11 -7.78 -3.57
N LEU A 86 9.14 -6.90 -3.85
CA LEU A 86 8.46 -6.86 -5.13
C LEU A 86 9.46 -6.56 -6.27
N PRO A 87 9.32 -7.24 -7.42
CA PRO A 87 10.23 -7.07 -8.54
C PRO A 87 10.15 -5.66 -9.14
N ALA A 88 11.32 -5.08 -9.42
CA ALA A 88 11.45 -3.78 -10.09
C ALA A 88 11.18 -3.90 -11.60
N GLY A 89 10.91 -2.78 -12.25
CA GLY A 89 10.81 -2.69 -13.72
C GLY A 89 9.56 -3.32 -14.34
N ARG A 90 8.58 -3.72 -13.51
CA ARG A 90 7.29 -4.27 -13.97
C ARG A 90 6.17 -3.26 -13.75
N PRO A 91 5.13 -3.24 -14.61
CA PRO A 91 3.93 -2.45 -14.35
C PRO A 91 3.33 -2.83 -12.99
N LEU A 92 3.03 -1.84 -12.15
CA LEU A 92 2.49 -2.06 -10.82
C LEU A 92 1.13 -1.37 -10.70
N TYR A 93 0.12 -2.15 -10.33
CA TYR A 93 -1.26 -1.71 -10.23
C TYR A 93 -1.77 -1.86 -8.81
N VAL A 94 -2.48 -0.85 -8.32
CA VAL A 94 -3.16 -0.91 -7.02
C VAL A 94 -4.67 -0.93 -7.26
N TYR A 95 -5.33 -2.03 -6.88
CA TYR A 95 -6.76 -2.19 -7.05
C TYR A 95 -7.50 -1.64 -5.83
N GLY A 96 -8.18 -0.51 -6.02
CA GLY A 96 -8.90 0.24 -5.00
C GLY A 96 -8.28 1.61 -4.76
N SER A 97 -9.07 2.68 -4.95
CA SER A 97 -8.65 4.08 -4.79
C SER A 97 -9.07 4.70 -3.44
N GLY A 98 -9.69 3.91 -2.56
CA GLY A 98 -10.16 4.32 -1.24
C GLY A 98 -9.04 4.46 -0.19
N ARG A 99 -9.40 4.31 1.09
CA ARG A 99 -8.44 4.39 2.21
C ARG A 99 -7.31 3.36 2.08
N GLY A 100 -7.64 2.11 1.72
CA GLY A 100 -6.64 1.06 1.51
C GLY A 100 -5.64 1.41 0.40
N GLY A 101 -6.11 1.92 -0.73
CA GLY A 101 -5.27 2.39 -1.83
C GLY A 101 -4.29 3.50 -1.40
N ARG A 102 -4.77 4.48 -0.63
CA ARG A 102 -3.89 5.54 -0.07
C ARG A 102 -2.78 4.97 0.82
N ILE A 103 -3.11 4.02 1.71
CA ILE A 103 -2.13 3.37 2.59
C ILE A 103 -1.08 2.63 1.75
N VAL A 104 -1.53 1.83 0.78
CA VAL A 104 -0.64 1.06 -0.10
C VAL A 104 0.26 1.97 -0.94
N LEU A 105 -0.27 3.05 -1.53
CA LEU A 105 0.54 4.02 -2.25
C LEU A 105 1.56 4.73 -1.34
N GLY A 106 1.16 5.04 -0.11
CA GLY A 106 2.05 5.59 0.90
C GLY A 106 3.22 4.65 1.20
N GLU A 107 2.96 3.35 1.35
CA GLU A 107 4.01 2.35 1.51
C GLU A 107 4.89 2.23 0.28
N LEU A 108 4.30 2.08 -0.92
CA LEU A 108 5.03 1.98 -2.18
C LEU A 108 5.98 3.19 -2.40
N SER A 109 5.57 4.39 -2.00
CA SER A 109 6.39 5.60 -2.14
C SER A 109 7.71 5.56 -1.36
N LYS A 110 7.81 4.69 -0.34
CA LYS A 110 9.05 4.48 0.43
C LYS A 110 10.10 3.67 -0.34
N HIS A 111 9.68 2.98 -1.42
CA HIS A 111 10.52 2.06 -2.19
C HIS A 111 10.79 2.65 -3.58
N ALA A 112 11.97 3.26 -3.77
CA ALA A 112 12.30 4.01 -5.00
C ALA A 112 12.21 3.19 -6.30
N HIS A 113 12.39 1.87 -6.22
CA HIS A 113 12.31 0.94 -7.35
C HIS A 113 10.87 0.56 -7.73
N LEU A 114 9.89 0.93 -6.91
CA LEU A 114 8.48 0.68 -7.15
C LEU A 114 7.79 1.97 -7.56
N ARG A 115 7.10 1.93 -8.70
CA ARG A 115 6.27 3.04 -9.15
C ARG A 115 4.93 2.48 -9.59
N ALA A 116 3.85 2.91 -8.93
CA ALA A 116 2.51 2.55 -9.34
C ALA A 116 2.21 3.18 -10.72
N THR A 117 1.85 2.32 -11.67
CA THR A 117 1.48 2.69 -13.04
C THR A 117 0.08 3.30 -13.08
N ALA A 118 -0.88 2.67 -12.40
CA ALA A 118 -2.25 3.13 -12.32
C ALA A 118 -2.96 2.56 -11.09
N LEU A 119 -4.05 3.20 -10.70
CA LEU A 119 -5.06 2.62 -9.83
C LEU A 119 -6.06 1.84 -10.68
N LEU A 120 -6.59 0.75 -10.14
CA LEU A 120 -7.67 -0.02 -10.75
C LEU A 120 -8.97 0.15 -9.97
N ASP A 121 -10.07 0.27 -10.71
CA ASP A 121 -11.43 0.23 -10.18
C ASP A 121 -12.35 -0.49 -11.20
N SER A 122 -13.31 -1.26 -10.72
CA SER A 122 -14.22 -2.01 -11.61
C SER A 122 -15.24 -1.12 -12.31
N HIS A 123 -15.58 0.02 -11.70
CA HIS A 123 -16.72 0.84 -12.07
C HIS A 123 -16.26 2.17 -12.63
N SER A 124 -15.27 2.79 -12.01
CA SER A 124 -14.81 4.13 -12.34
C SER A 124 -13.55 4.14 -13.22
N THR A 125 -13.43 5.20 -14.01
CA THR A 125 -12.24 5.54 -14.82
C THR A 125 -11.91 7.02 -14.62
N GLY A 126 -10.70 7.44 -15.00
CA GLY A 126 -10.27 8.85 -14.89
C GLY A 126 -8.95 9.01 -14.16
N THR A 127 -8.90 9.86 -13.13
CA THR A 127 -7.70 10.09 -12.31
C THR A 127 -8.06 10.06 -10.84
N ALA A 128 -7.26 9.37 -10.02
CA ALA A 128 -7.40 9.36 -8.57
C ALA A 128 -6.02 9.31 -7.92
N LEU A 129 -5.83 10.05 -6.82
CA LEU A 129 -4.56 10.11 -6.08
C LEU A 129 -3.35 10.46 -6.96
N GLY A 130 -3.56 11.27 -8.00
CA GLY A 130 -2.52 11.66 -8.96
C GLY A 130 -2.12 10.58 -9.98
N LEU A 131 -2.85 9.48 -10.04
CA LEU A 131 -2.61 8.37 -10.98
C LEU A 131 -3.82 8.13 -11.89
N PRO A 132 -3.61 7.59 -13.11
CA PRO A 132 -4.70 7.10 -13.93
C PRO A 132 -5.54 6.06 -13.18
N LEU A 133 -6.85 6.13 -13.34
CA LEU A 133 -7.80 5.15 -12.82
C LEU A 133 -8.34 4.35 -14.02
N LEU A 134 -8.02 3.07 -14.08
CA LEU A 134 -8.31 2.16 -15.19
C LEU A 134 -9.19 1.00 -14.73
N ARG A 135 -9.89 0.34 -15.66
CA ARG A 135 -10.54 -0.94 -15.37
C ARG A 135 -9.58 -2.08 -15.66
N PRO A 136 -9.62 -3.18 -14.88
CA PRO A 136 -8.81 -4.36 -15.18
C PRO A 136 -8.98 -4.90 -16.61
N ALA A 137 -10.20 -4.80 -17.15
CA ALA A 137 -10.54 -5.27 -18.49
C ALA A 137 -9.92 -4.42 -19.61
N ASP A 138 -9.51 -3.18 -19.32
CA ASP A 138 -8.94 -2.26 -20.31
C ASP A 138 -7.41 -2.39 -20.37
N LEU A 139 -6.81 -3.27 -19.56
CA LEU A 139 -5.36 -3.46 -19.53
C LEU A 139 -4.89 -4.34 -20.70
N PRO A 140 -3.74 -4.01 -21.31
CA PRO A 140 -3.07 -4.88 -22.26
C PRO A 140 -2.76 -6.27 -21.69
N ALA A 141 -2.80 -7.30 -22.54
CA ALA A 141 -2.59 -8.70 -22.11
C ALA A 141 -1.20 -8.96 -21.52
N ASP A 142 -0.17 -8.31 -22.05
CA ASP A 142 1.19 -8.32 -21.52
C ASP A 142 1.27 -7.67 -20.13
N HIS A 143 0.54 -6.59 -19.89
CA HIS A 143 0.43 -5.97 -18.57
C HIS A 143 -0.33 -6.86 -17.57
N LEU A 144 -1.32 -7.63 -18.02
CA LEU A 144 -2.03 -8.61 -17.19
C LEU A 144 -1.11 -9.78 -16.81
N ARG A 145 -0.36 -10.29 -17.77
CA ARG A 145 0.60 -11.39 -17.54
C ARG A 145 1.78 -10.96 -16.68
N ASP A 146 2.38 -9.81 -16.99
CA ASP A 146 3.66 -9.39 -16.44
C ASP A 146 3.52 -8.29 -15.37
N GLY A 147 2.34 -7.74 -15.15
CA GLY A 147 2.10 -6.74 -14.11
C GLY A 147 1.98 -7.32 -12.70
N ILE A 148 2.29 -6.49 -11.71
CA ILE A 148 2.09 -6.76 -10.29
C ILE A 148 0.78 -6.10 -9.86
N PHE A 149 -0.16 -6.88 -9.35
CA PHE A 149 -1.48 -6.40 -8.93
C PHE A 149 -1.60 -6.48 -7.42
N ILE A 150 -1.69 -5.34 -6.75
CA ILE A 150 -1.87 -5.26 -5.30
C ILE A 150 -3.33 -4.92 -5.01
N ILE A 151 -4.06 -5.85 -4.37
CA ILE A 151 -5.44 -5.59 -3.96
C ILE A 151 -5.42 -4.82 -2.64
N ALA A 152 -5.98 -3.62 -2.67
CA ALA A 152 -6.00 -2.66 -1.56
C ALA A 152 -7.45 -2.38 -1.09
N SER A 153 -8.25 -3.44 -0.97
CA SER A 153 -9.68 -3.37 -0.64
C SER A 153 -10.12 -4.57 0.21
N GLU A 154 -11.19 -4.40 0.97
CA GLU A 154 -11.84 -5.49 1.71
C GLU A 154 -12.52 -6.52 0.79
N HIS A 155 -12.82 -6.14 -0.47
CA HIS A 155 -13.47 -7.00 -1.46
C HIS A 155 -12.49 -7.97 -2.16
N LEU A 156 -11.55 -8.54 -1.40
CA LEU A 156 -10.42 -9.34 -1.91
C LEU A 156 -10.86 -10.46 -2.85
N SER A 157 -11.84 -11.29 -2.44
CA SER A 157 -12.27 -12.44 -3.23
C SER A 157 -12.93 -12.04 -4.55
N ALA A 158 -13.71 -10.96 -4.55
CA ALA A 158 -14.36 -10.45 -5.77
C ALA A 158 -13.31 -9.86 -6.73
N MET A 159 -12.42 -9.01 -6.23
CA MET A 159 -11.36 -8.39 -7.04
C MET A 159 -10.36 -9.42 -7.58
N THR A 160 -10.03 -10.45 -6.80
CA THR A 160 -9.18 -11.55 -7.26
C THR A 160 -9.83 -12.30 -8.43
N ARG A 161 -11.15 -12.56 -8.35
CA ARG A 161 -11.89 -13.19 -9.44
C ARG A 161 -11.87 -12.33 -10.70
N THR A 162 -12.11 -11.02 -10.55
CA THR A 162 -12.05 -10.07 -11.68
C THR A 162 -10.67 -10.06 -12.32
N LEU A 163 -9.60 -9.97 -11.52
CA LEU A 163 -8.22 -9.97 -12.02
C LEU A 163 -7.87 -11.29 -12.73
N ARG A 164 -8.21 -12.43 -12.14
CA ARG A 164 -7.97 -13.75 -12.77
C ARG A 164 -8.76 -13.92 -14.06
N ALA A 165 -10.01 -13.47 -14.09
CA ALA A 165 -10.83 -13.51 -15.31
C ALA A 165 -10.26 -12.63 -16.42
N ALA A 166 -9.60 -11.52 -16.06
CA ALA A 166 -8.87 -10.67 -16.99
C ALA A 166 -7.49 -11.26 -17.40
N GLY A 167 -7.03 -12.35 -16.78
CA GLY A 167 -5.74 -12.98 -17.10
C GLY A 167 -4.56 -12.48 -16.26
N ALA A 168 -4.82 -11.79 -15.14
CA ALA A 168 -3.76 -11.34 -14.23
C ALA A 168 -3.09 -12.52 -13.51
N VAL A 169 -1.76 -12.56 -13.53
CA VAL A 169 -0.98 -13.67 -12.94
C VAL A 169 -0.46 -13.34 -11.55
N HIS A 170 0.13 -12.16 -11.35
CA HIS A 170 0.83 -11.81 -10.10
C HIS A 170 -0.02 -10.92 -9.20
N ILE A 171 -0.88 -11.56 -8.41
CA ILE A 171 -1.84 -10.88 -7.53
C ILE A 171 -1.38 -11.00 -6.08
N HIS A 172 -1.34 -9.88 -5.37
CA HIS A 172 -0.91 -9.76 -3.98
C HIS A 172 -2.03 -9.19 -3.11
N ASP A 173 -2.17 -9.71 -1.89
CA ASP A 173 -3.11 -9.25 -0.88
C ASP A 173 -2.43 -8.27 0.09
N ALA A 174 -2.81 -6.99 0.06
CA ALA A 174 -2.32 -5.97 1.00
C ALA A 174 -3.22 -5.78 2.22
N THR A 175 -4.30 -6.55 2.37
CA THR A 175 -5.22 -6.45 3.51
C THR A 175 -4.49 -6.52 4.87
N PRO A 176 -3.49 -7.40 5.09
CA PRO A 176 -2.76 -7.45 6.35
C PRO A 176 -2.03 -6.14 6.66
N HIS A 177 -1.33 -5.55 5.67
CA HIS A 177 -0.66 -4.27 5.84
C HIS A 177 -1.67 -3.14 6.11
N ILE A 178 -2.78 -3.07 5.35
CA ILE A 178 -3.82 -2.05 5.54
C ILE A 178 -4.37 -2.10 6.97
N ARG A 179 -4.59 -3.30 7.52
CA ARG A 179 -5.08 -3.48 8.90
C ARG A 179 -4.18 -2.83 9.93
N LEU A 180 -2.86 -2.86 9.75
CA LEU A 180 -1.91 -2.22 10.67
C LEU A 180 -2.17 -0.71 10.80
N TYR A 181 -2.56 -0.05 9.71
CA TYR A 181 -2.78 1.40 9.64
C TYR A 181 -4.23 1.82 9.86
N THR A 182 -5.19 0.89 9.78
CA THR A 182 -6.60 1.17 10.09
C THR A 182 -6.99 0.84 11.52
N ALA A 183 -6.20 0.02 12.23
CA ALA A 183 -6.41 -0.31 13.64
C ALA A 183 -5.92 0.78 14.61
N LEU A 184 -5.18 1.78 14.11
CA LEU A 184 -4.72 2.91 14.90
C LEU A 184 -5.86 3.95 15.02
N PRO A 185 -6.24 4.39 16.25
CA PRO A 185 -7.10 5.56 16.40
C PRO A 185 -6.40 6.78 15.81
N GLY A 186 -7.14 7.53 14.98
CA GLY A 186 -6.68 8.79 14.39
C GLY A 186 -6.70 9.95 15.37
#